data_AF-A0A7J5YI16-F1
#
_entry.id   AF-A0A7J5YI16-F1
#
_cell.length_a   1.000
_cell.length_b   1.000
_cell.length_c   1.000
_cell.angle_alpha   90.00
_cell.angle_beta   90.00
_cell.angle_gamma   90.00
#
_symmetry.space_group_name_H-M   'P 1'
#
loop_
_entity.id
_entity.type
_entity.pdbx_description
1 polymer ?
#
loop_
_entity_poly.entity_id
_entity_poly.type
_entity_poly.pdbx_seq_one_letter_code
_entity_poly.pdbx_strand_id
1 'polypeptide(L)'
;MSQFTVDFSAERAGLQRLHFLPVPKAPEIDAPSCVARDNNITVAWRPAGGDGDTDDGRIERYDLEYRKSNREDSLRAAGDACWEKIPDIEGTQATISGLKFDSRFVVVRVRARNKAAAGDFSEPVAVPTAAFSFVFDGSSAHAELRVQSDTVTWAAGGQRSRRPAERQREQEQVPLSIMGVVVLPAFSSQVVEPDLNCH
;
A
#
# COMPACT_ATOMS: atom_id res chain seq x y z
N MET A 1 -62.12 41.27 6.65
CA MET A 1 -61.27 40.13 7.05
C MET A 1 -59.83 40.56 6.84
N SER A 2 -59.03 40.67 7.90
CA SER A 2 -57.63 41.13 7.79
C SER A 2 -56.75 39.94 7.40
N GLN A 3 -56.05 40.04 6.26
CA GLN A 3 -55.09 39.06 5.79
C GLN A 3 -53.73 39.37 6.40
N PHE A 4 -53.19 38.45 7.19
CA PHE A 4 -51.80 38.50 7.66
C PHE A 4 -50.94 37.71 6.67
N THR A 5 -49.88 38.33 6.17
CA THR A 5 -48.88 37.66 5.33
C THR A 5 -47.53 37.72 6.02
N VAL A 6 -46.77 36.62 5.92
CA VAL A 6 -45.41 36.53 6.46
C VAL A 6 -44.45 37.01 5.37
N ASP A 7 -43.54 37.91 5.74
CA ASP A 7 -42.48 38.40 4.85
C ASP A 7 -41.20 37.58 5.05
N PHE A 8 -40.72 36.95 3.99
CA PHE A 8 -39.49 36.15 3.97
C PHE A 8 -38.36 36.83 3.17
N SER A 9 -38.47 38.13 2.92
CA SER A 9 -37.52 38.85 2.06
C SER A 9 -36.11 38.88 2.64
N ALA A 10 -36.00 38.96 3.97
CA ALA A 10 -34.71 38.98 4.66
C ALA A 10 -33.99 37.62 4.58
N GLU A 11 -34.71 36.52 4.77
CA GLU A 11 -34.22 35.15 4.66
C GLU A 11 -33.81 34.86 3.22
N ARG A 12 -34.64 35.24 2.25
CA ARG A 12 -34.31 35.10 0.82
C ARG A 12 -33.05 35.87 0.46
N ALA A 13 -32.91 37.12 0.91
CA ALA A 13 -31.72 37.91 0.69
C ALA A 13 -30.49 37.29 1.37
N GLY A 14 -30.66 36.68 2.55
CA GLY A 14 -29.61 35.93 3.24
C GLY A 14 -29.14 34.71 2.42
N LEU A 15 -30.07 33.88 1.95
CA LEU A 15 -29.75 32.71 1.14
C LEU A 15 -29.07 33.07 -0.18
N GLN A 16 -29.46 34.17 -0.81
CA GLN A 16 -28.85 34.65 -2.07
C GLN A 16 -27.41 35.16 -1.90
N ARG A 17 -26.99 35.50 -0.67
CA ARG A 17 -25.61 35.92 -0.37
C ARG A 17 -24.69 34.76 0.00
N LEU A 18 -25.20 33.53 0.07
CA LEU A 18 -24.36 32.37 0.36
C LEU A 18 -23.44 32.09 -0.82
N HIS A 19 -22.13 32.01 -0.53
CA HIS A 19 -21.13 31.54 -1.48
C HIS A 19 -20.79 30.08 -1.16
N PHE A 20 -21.09 29.17 -2.09
CA PHE A 20 -20.77 27.76 -1.93
C PHE A 20 -19.40 27.46 -2.51
N LEU A 21 -18.60 26.68 -1.78
CA LEU A 21 -17.32 26.23 -2.28
C LEU A 21 -17.54 25.30 -3.49
N PRO A 22 -16.84 25.53 -4.61
CA PRO A 22 -16.94 24.65 -5.76
C PRO A 22 -16.42 23.25 -5.42
N VAL A 23 -16.98 22.22 -6.07
CA VAL A 23 -16.46 20.86 -5.95
C VAL A 23 -15.06 20.81 -6.57
N PRO A 24 -14.04 20.25 -5.88
CA PRO A 24 -12.69 20.13 -6.43
C PRO A 24 -12.68 19.34 -7.73
N LYS A 25 -11.88 19.79 -8.70
CA LYS A 25 -11.64 19.03 -9.93
C LYS A 25 -10.74 17.82 -9.66
N ALA A 26 -10.92 16.76 -10.44
CA ALA A 26 -10.11 15.55 -10.36
C ALA A 26 -8.62 15.87 -10.61
N PRO A 27 -7.69 15.54 -9.70
CA PRO A 27 -6.26 15.75 -9.90
C PRO A 27 -5.70 14.91 -11.07
N GLU A 28 -4.51 15.26 -11.54
CA GLU A 28 -3.82 14.55 -12.61
C GLU A 28 -2.61 13.80 -12.04
N ILE A 29 -2.59 12.47 -12.14
CA ILE A 29 -1.44 11.66 -11.67
C ILE A 29 -0.26 11.87 -12.61
N ASP A 30 0.89 12.23 -12.04
CA ASP A 30 2.14 12.39 -12.75
C ASP A 30 2.85 11.03 -12.86
N ALA A 31 2.36 10.21 -13.80
CA ALA A 31 2.85 8.85 -14.04
C ALA A 31 4.39 8.70 -14.09
N PRO A 32 5.19 9.59 -14.74
CA PRO A 32 6.65 9.46 -14.75
C PRO A 32 7.31 9.69 -13.38
N SER A 33 6.64 10.40 -12.46
CA SER A 33 7.10 10.62 -11.09
C SER A 33 6.64 9.52 -10.12
N CYS A 34 5.82 8.57 -10.59
CA CYS A 34 5.41 7.42 -9.81
C CYS A 34 6.48 6.32 -9.85
N VAL A 35 6.95 5.88 -8.68
CA VAL A 35 8.07 4.92 -8.58
C VAL A 35 7.74 3.80 -7.61
N ALA A 36 7.87 2.55 -8.08
CA ALA A 36 7.82 1.36 -7.24
C ALA A 36 9.24 0.93 -6.84
N ARG A 37 9.53 0.86 -5.55
CA ARG A 37 10.83 0.47 -5.01
C ARG A 37 10.71 -0.03 -3.57
N ASP A 38 11.48 -1.05 -3.20
CA ASP A 38 11.60 -1.52 -1.81
C ASP A 38 10.24 -1.83 -1.15
N ASN A 39 9.35 -2.53 -1.87
CA ASN A 39 7.98 -2.85 -1.44
C ASN A 39 7.09 -1.62 -1.19
N ASN A 40 7.48 -0.46 -1.71
CA ASN A 40 6.75 0.80 -1.57
C ASN A 40 6.48 1.39 -2.96
N ILE A 41 5.39 2.14 -3.07
CA ILE A 41 5.07 2.90 -4.28
C ILE A 41 4.90 4.36 -3.89
N THR A 42 5.73 5.23 -4.46
CA THR A 42 5.55 6.67 -4.37
C THR A 42 4.67 7.11 -5.52
N VAL A 43 3.57 7.80 -5.22
CA VAL A 43 2.61 8.34 -6.19
C VAL A 43 2.65 9.86 -6.10
N ALA A 44 2.76 10.53 -7.25
CA ALA A 44 2.73 11.99 -7.35
C ALA A 44 1.62 12.44 -8.29
N TRP A 45 1.03 13.60 -8.01
CA TRP A 45 -0.02 14.20 -8.83
C TRP A 45 0.08 15.72 -8.86
N ARG A 46 -0.69 16.35 -9.75
CA ARG A 46 -0.88 17.79 -9.84
C ARG A 46 -2.34 18.16 -9.59
N PRO A 47 -2.63 19.27 -8.89
CA PRO A 47 -3.98 19.81 -8.81
C PRO A 47 -4.55 20.14 -10.20
N ALA A 48 -5.86 19.96 -10.40
CA ALA A 48 -6.51 20.35 -11.65
C ALA A 48 -6.80 21.87 -11.67
N GLY A 49 -5.82 22.63 -12.15
CA GLY A 49 -5.85 24.11 -12.24
C GLY A 49 -4.56 24.69 -11.67
N GLY A 50 -3.87 25.53 -12.45
CA GLY A 50 -2.49 25.92 -12.22
C GLY A 50 -2.22 26.76 -10.96
N ASP A 51 -3.20 27.42 -10.37
CA ASP A 51 -2.95 28.38 -9.29
C ASP A 51 -3.97 28.21 -8.17
N GLY A 52 -3.51 27.68 -7.04
CA GLY A 52 -4.25 27.60 -5.79
C GLY A 52 -4.32 28.93 -5.04
N ASP A 53 -4.58 30.04 -5.74
CA ASP A 53 -4.46 31.39 -5.16
C ASP A 53 -5.79 32.15 -5.03
N THR A 54 -6.91 31.57 -5.47
CA THR A 54 -8.22 32.08 -5.04
C THR A 54 -8.64 31.26 -3.82
N ASP A 55 -8.71 31.90 -2.65
CA ASP A 55 -9.10 31.31 -1.34
C ASP A 55 -10.44 30.55 -1.41
N ASP A 56 -11.25 30.88 -2.42
CA ASP A 56 -12.59 30.35 -2.67
C ASP A 56 -12.54 29.01 -3.43
N GLY A 57 -12.32 27.92 -2.70
CA GLY A 57 -12.31 26.55 -3.25
C GLY A 57 -10.96 25.82 -3.19
N ARG A 58 -10.02 26.32 -2.37
CA ARG A 58 -8.73 25.68 -2.14
C ARG A 58 -8.90 24.22 -1.73
N ILE A 59 -8.12 23.34 -2.37
CA ILE A 59 -8.00 21.94 -1.99
C ILE A 59 -7.31 21.86 -0.63
N GLU A 60 -7.92 21.15 0.31
CA GLU A 60 -7.36 20.97 1.66
C GLU A 60 -6.64 19.65 1.82
N ARG A 61 -7.24 18.57 1.28
CA ARG A 61 -6.70 17.22 1.40
C ARG A 61 -6.97 16.40 0.14
N TYR A 62 -6.23 15.32 -0.01
CA TYR A 62 -6.41 14.31 -1.04
C TYR A 62 -6.75 12.96 -0.42
N ASP A 63 -7.46 12.11 -1.17
CA ASP A 63 -7.57 10.68 -0.89
C ASP A 63 -6.88 9.94 -2.03
N LEU A 64 -5.97 9.04 -1.69
CA LEU A 64 -5.37 8.09 -2.61
C LEU A 64 -6.04 6.74 -2.42
N GLU A 65 -6.46 6.13 -3.52
CA GLU A 65 -6.95 4.76 -3.54
C GLU A 65 -6.07 3.90 -4.45
N TYR A 66 -5.82 2.66 -4.03
CA TYR A 66 -5.03 1.72 -4.80
C TYR A 66 -5.57 0.29 -4.75
N ARG A 67 -5.19 -0.52 -5.73
CA ARG A 67 -5.47 -1.95 -5.77
C ARG A 67 -4.41 -2.68 -6.59
N LYS A 68 -4.17 -3.95 -6.29
CA LYS A 68 -3.29 -4.79 -7.10
C LYS A 68 -4.02 -5.33 -8.33
N SER A 69 -3.33 -5.45 -9.46
CA SER A 69 -3.89 -6.05 -10.67
C SER A 69 -2.84 -6.75 -11.54
N ASN A 70 -3.26 -7.82 -12.20
CA ASN A 70 -2.49 -8.55 -13.19
C ASN A 70 -2.94 -8.28 -14.63
N ARG A 71 -4.04 -7.55 -14.82
CA ARG A 71 -4.61 -7.25 -16.14
C ARG A 71 -4.52 -5.76 -16.42
N GLU A 72 -3.85 -5.40 -17.51
CA GLU A 72 -3.77 -4.03 -17.99
C GLU A 72 -5.18 -3.46 -18.30
N ASP A 73 -6.07 -4.28 -18.88
CA ASP A 73 -7.44 -3.89 -19.27
C ASP A 73 -8.42 -3.71 -18.08
N SER A 74 -8.00 -4.07 -16.87
CA SER A 74 -8.88 -3.98 -15.68
C SER A 74 -9.10 -2.56 -15.18
N LEU A 75 -8.43 -1.56 -15.76
CA LEU A 75 -8.50 -0.15 -15.38
C LEU A 75 -9.95 0.39 -15.33
N ARG A 76 -10.84 -0.11 -16.20
CA ARG A 76 -12.25 0.34 -16.29
C ARG A 76 -13.28 -0.70 -15.84
N ALA A 77 -12.93 -1.99 -15.81
CA ALA A 77 -13.90 -3.09 -15.83
C ALA A 77 -14.51 -3.49 -14.47
N ALA A 78 -14.04 -2.93 -13.35
CA ALA A 78 -14.55 -3.31 -12.03
C ALA A 78 -15.03 -2.07 -11.28
N GLY A 79 -16.26 -1.67 -11.58
CA GLY A 79 -17.00 -0.62 -10.86
C GLY A 79 -17.27 -0.94 -9.39
N ASP A 80 -16.91 -2.14 -8.93
CA ASP A 80 -17.08 -2.62 -7.55
C ASP A 80 -15.80 -3.27 -6.98
N ALA A 81 -14.63 -2.89 -7.49
CA ALA A 81 -13.37 -3.40 -6.94
C ALA A 81 -13.13 -2.88 -5.52
N CYS A 82 -12.65 -3.76 -4.65
CA CYS A 82 -12.16 -3.38 -3.33
C CYS A 82 -10.89 -2.53 -3.50
N TRP A 83 -11.01 -1.22 -3.27
CA TRP A 83 -9.88 -0.29 -3.25
C TRP A 83 -9.39 -0.12 -1.81
N GLU A 84 -8.08 -0.23 -1.61
CA GLU A 84 -7.42 0.19 -0.37
C GLU A 84 -7.26 1.72 -0.37
N LYS A 85 -7.40 2.36 0.80
CA LYS A 85 -7.52 3.82 0.91
C LYS A 85 -6.45 4.41 1.83
N ILE A 86 -5.86 5.52 1.39
CA ILE A 86 -5.00 6.39 2.19
C ILE A 86 -5.66 7.79 2.19
N PRO A 87 -6.40 8.11 3.25
CA PRO A 87 -7.10 9.38 3.33
C PRO A 87 -6.20 10.52 3.83
N ASP A 88 -6.78 11.72 3.82
CA ASP A 88 -6.27 12.93 4.50
C ASP A 88 -4.84 13.38 4.14
N ILE A 89 -4.42 13.18 2.90
CA ILE A 89 -3.09 13.59 2.42
C ILE A 89 -3.05 15.11 2.17
N GLU A 90 -2.13 15.84 2.79
CA GLU A 90 -2.02 17.30 2.65
C GLU A 90 -1.16 17.74 1.46
N GLY A 91 -0.24 16.87 1.00
CA GLY A 91 0.64 17.12 -0.13
C GLY A 91 0.12 16.59 -1.47
N THR A 92 0.90 16.78 -2.53
CA THR A 92 0.63 16.24 -3.87
C THR A 92 1.42 14.96 -4.17
N GLN A 93 1.89 14.30 -3.12
CA GLN A 93 2.63 13.05 -3.16
C GLN A 93 2.30 12.20 -1.93
N ALA A 94 2.24 10.88 -2.10
CA ALA A 94 2.10 9.94 -1.01
C ALA A 94 2.83 8.62 -1.31
N THR A 95 3.20 7.91 -0.25
CA THR A 95 3.89 6.62 -0.34
C THR A 95 3.00 5.52 0.20
N ILE A 96 2.64 4.57 -0.67
CA ILE A 96 2.00 3.31 -0.29
C ILE A 96 3.13 2.38 0.16
N SER A 97 3.10 1.90 1.41
CA SER A 97 4.21 1.15 2.02
C SER A 97 3.80 -0.28 2.37
N GLY A 98 4.79 -1.18 2.47
CA GLY A 98 4.56 -2.56 2.94
C GLY A 98 3.80 -3.44 1.93
N LEU A 99 3.87 -3.10 0.65
CA LEU A 99 3.24 -3.85 -0.42
C LEU A 99 4.02 -5.14 -0.71
N LYS A 100 3.29 -6.24 -0.87
CA LYS A 100 3.85 -7.42 -1.55
C LYS A 100 3.70 -7.19 -3.06
N PHE A 101 4.80 -7.15 -3.81
CA PHE A 101 4.78 -7.09 -5.28
C PHE A 101 4.49 -8.48 -5.88
N ASP A 102 3.34 -9.04 -5.52
CA ASP A 102 2.80 -10.33 -5.98
C ASP A 102 1.89 -10.19 -7.21
N SER A 103 1.75 -8.97 -7.73
CA SER A 103 1.00 -8.63 -8.94
C SER A 103 1.87 -7.83 -9.89
N ARG A 104 1.51 -7.79 -11.18
CA ARG A 104 2.27 -7.04 -12.20
C ARG A 104 2.15 -5.52 -12.05
N PHE A 105 1.00 -5.07 -11.58
CA PHE A 105 0.69 -3.65 -11.44
C PHE A 105 0.00 -3.38 -10.11
N VAL A 106 0.21 -2.16 -9.62
CA VAL A 106 -0.69 -1.52 -8.67
C VAL A 106 -1.37 -0.37 -9.38
N VAL A 107 -2.70 -0.43 -9.44
CA VAL A 107 -3.52 0.63 -10.02
C VAL A 107 -3.81 1.64 -8.93
N VAL A 108 -3.58 2.93 -9.21
CA VAL A 108 -3.77 4.04 -8.27
C VAL A 108 -4.73 5.08 -8.85
N ARG A 109 -5.50 5.74 -7.99
CA ARG A 109 -6.35 6.89 -8.33
C ARG A 109 -6.39 7.88 -7.17
N VAL A 110 -6.49 9.18 -7.46
CA VAL A 110 -6.51 10.21 -6.42
C VAL A 110 -7.70 11.15 -6.61
N ARG A 111 -8.29 11.64 -5.53
CA ARG A 111 -9.28 12.73 -5.57
C ARG A 111 -8.91 13.85 -4.62
N ALA A 112 -9.35 15.06 -4.94
CA ALA A 112 -9.21 16.23 -4.08
C ALA A 112 -10.46 16.43 -3.20
N ARG A 113 -10.27 17.00 -2.01
CA ARG A 113 -11.33 17.39 -1.08
C ARG A 113 -11.12 18.82 -0.58
N ASN A 114 -12.23 19.52 -0.34
CA ASN A 114 -12.26 20.77 0.42
C ASN A 114 -13.27 20.65 1.57
N LYS A 115 -13.47 21.74 2.33
CA LYS A 115 -14.38 21.76 3.50
C LYS A 115 -15.82 21.35 3.20
N ALA A 116 -16.26 21.50 1.95
CA ALA A 116 -17.66 21.27 1.56
C ALA A 116 -17.87 19.94 0.84
N ALA A 117 -16.91 19.50 0.03
CA ALA A 117 -17.10 18.38 -0.88
C ALA A 117 -15.81 17.63 -1.23
N ALA A 118 -15.99 16.38 -1.64
CA ALA A 118 -14.99 15.60 -2.34
C ALA A 118 -15.26 15.63 -3.84
N GLY A 119 -14.22 15.87 -4.63
CA GLY A 119 -14.27 15.79 -6.09
C GLY A 119 -14.25 14.36 -6.60
N ASP A 120 -14.31 14.25 -7.93
CA ASP A 120 -14.15 12.99 -8.63
C ASP A 120 -12.70 12.46 -8.51
N PHE A 121 -12.56 11.15 -8.66
CA PHE A 121 -11.25 10.52 -8.80
C PHE A 121 -10.62 10.85 -10.15
N SER A 122 -9.30 10.96 -10.16
CA SER A 122 -8.48 10.97 -11.35
C SER A 122 -8.71 9.71 -12.19
N GLU A 123 -8.32 9.80 -13.46
CA GLU A 123 -8.15 8.61 -14.27
C GLU A 123 -7.15 7.64 -13.58
N PRO A 124 -7.48 6.34 -13.50
CA PRO A 124 -6.64 5.37 -12.81
C PRO A 124 -5.35 5.10 -13.59
N VAL A 125 -4.22 5.05 -12.88
CA VAL A 125 -2.89 4.81 -13.46
C VAL A 125 -2.35 3.49 -12.94
N ALA A 126 -1.87 2.62 -13.85
CA ALA A 126 -1.17 1.40 -13.48
C ALA A 126 0.32 1.69 -13.27
N VAL A 127 0.81 1.51 -12.03
CA VAL A 127 2.23 1.56 -11.70
C VAL A 127 2.80 0.15 -11.82
N PRO A 128 3.79 -0.09 -12.70
CA PRO A 128 4.45 -1.38 -12.80
C PRO A 128 5.18 -1.72 -11.51
N THR A 129 4.85 -2.86 -10.91
CA THR A 129 5.58 -3.44 -9.79
C THR A 129 6.52 -4.47 -10.35
N ALA A 130 7.70 -4.02 -10.79
CA ALA A 130 8.79 -4.93 -11.17
C ALA A 130 9.16 -5.72 -9.91
N ALA A 131 8.55 -6.90 -9.76
CA ALA A 131 8.89 -7.81 -8.70
C ALA A 131 10.35 -8.20 -8.88
N PHE A 132 11.23 -7.69 -8.02
CA PHE A 132 12.57 -8.26 -7.91
C PHE A 132 12.41 -9.65 -7.32
N SER A 133 12.38 -10.66 -8.19
CA SER A 133 12.50 -12.05 -7.77
C SER A 133 13.94 -12.24 -7.29
N PHE A 134 14.14 -12.12 -5.98
CA PHE A 134 15.39 -12.56 -5.38
C PHE A 134 15.37 -14.09 -5.36
N VAL A 135 16.40 -14.69 -5.91
CA VAL A 135 16.65 -16.13 -5.81
C VAL A 135 17.83 -16.29 -4.87
N PHE A 136 17.77 -17.29 -4.00
CA PHE A 136 18.91 -17.60 -3.15
C PHE A 136 20.04 -18.17 -4.00
N ASP A 137 21.22 -17.57 -3.91
CA ASP A 137 22.41 -18.09 -4.58
C ASP A 137 23.05 -19.20 -3.74
N GLY A 138 22.81 -20.45 -4.16
CA GLY A 138 23.41 -21.62 -3.53
C GLY A 138 24.94 -21.69 -3.63
N SER A 139 25.57 -20.94 -4.54
CA SER A 139 27.03 -20.95 -4.68
C SER A 139 27.74 -20.23 -3.53
N SER A 140 27.06 -19.29 -2.89
CA SER A 140 27.52 -18.58 -1.69
C SER A 140 27.11 -19.25 -0.37
N ALA A 141 26.36 -20.36 -0.44
CA ALA A 141 25.80 -21.01 0.74
C ALA A 141 26.87 -21.78 1.53
N HIS A 142 26.73 -21.80 2.86
CA HIS A 142 27.54 -22.66 3.72
C HIS A 142 27.33 -24.14 3.34
N ALA A 143 28.35 -25.00 3.50
CA ALA A 143 28.30 -26.40 3.06
C ALA A 143 27.17 -27.23 3.69
N GLU A 144 26.74 -26.84 4.89
CA GLU A 144 25.62 -27.46 5.62
C GLU A 144 24.24 -26.87 5.24
N LEU A 145 24.20 -25.82 4.41
CA LEU A 145 22.98 -25.20 3.93
C LEU A 145 22.72 -25.67 2.50
N ARG A 146 21.58 -26.33 2.31
CA ARG A 146 21.04 -26.67 1.01
C ARG A 146 20.03 -25.62 0.60
N VAL A 147 20.41 -24.85 -0.41
CA VAL A 147 19.57 -23.84 -1.04
C VAL A 147 18.85 -24.46 -2.24
N GLN A 148 17.52 -24.37 -2.27
CA GLN A 148 16.68 -24.76 -3.39
C GLN A 148 15.74 -23.61 -3.73
N SER A 149 15.98 -22.91 -4.84
CA SER A 149 15.14 -21.82 -5.35
C SER A 149 14.81 -20.74 -4.30
N ASP A 150 13.71 -20.93 -3.57
CA ASP A 150 13.13 -20.04 -2.55
C ASP A 150 13.25 -20.58 -1.10
N THR A 151 13.88 -21.73 -0.92
CA THR A 151 13.94 -22.45 0.36
C THR A 151 15.38 -22.75 0.75
N VAL A 152 15.73 -22.47 2.02
CA VAL A 152 17.01 -22.85 2.61
C VAL A 152 16.76 -23.90 3.67
N THR A 153 17.39 -25.06 3.50
CA THR A 153 17.31 -26.17 4.45
C THR A 153 18.68 -26.43 5.04
N TRP A 154 18.73 -26.70 6.34
CA TRP A 154 19.95 -27.21 6.95
C TRP A 154 20.03 -28.70 6.70
N ALA A 155 21.05 -29.13 5.96
CA ALA A 155 21.39 -30.53 5.82
C ALA A 155 22.62 -30.77 6.68
N ALA A 156 22.40 -31.33 7.87
CA ALA A 156 23.42 -31.91 8.74
C ALA A 156 24.14 -33.03 7.97
N GLY A 157 25.05 -32.67 7.10
CA GLY A 157 25.75 -33.55 6.19
C GLY A 157 26.89 -34.19 6.94
N GLY A 158 26.56 -35.07 7.88
CA GLY A 158 27.45 -35.63 8.89
C GLY A 158 28.87 -35.88 8.39
N GLN A 159 29.78 -34.97 8.75
CA GLN A 159 31.15 -35.38 9.01
C GLN A 159 31.10 -36.35 10.20
N ARG A 160 30.95 -37.64 9.89
CA ARG A 160 31.57 -38.69 10.70
C ARG A 160 33.07 -38.47 10.60
N SER A 161 33.57 -37.50 11.39
CA SER A 161 34.97 -37.39 11.73
C SER A 161 35.35 -38.74 12.34
N ARG A 162 36.06 -39.57 11.58
CA ARG A 162 36.64 -40.81 12.06
C ARG A 162 37.78 -40.45 13.02
N ARG A 163 37.44 -40.08 14.26
CA ARG A 163 38.42 -39.98 15.35
C ARG A 163 38.72 -41.39 15.84
N PRO A 164 40.00 -41.80 15.97
CA PRO A 164 40.32 -43.03 16.68
C PRO A 164 39.83 -42.88 18.12
N ALA A 165 39.22 -43.95 18.64
CA ALA A 165 38.76 -43.99 20.02
C ALA A 165 39.98 -43.89 20.96
N GLU A 166 40.01 -42.87 21.80
CA GLU A 166 40.89 -42.84 22.96
C GLU A 166 40.11 -42.45 24.21
N ARG A 167 40.37 -43.21 25.27
CA ARG A 167 39.53 -43.37 26.45
C ARG A 167 39.66 -42.18 27.41
N GLN A 168 38.51 -41.83 27.98
CA GLN A 168 38.26 -41.32 29.35
C GLN A 168 39.09 -40.13 29.85
N ARG A 169 38.40 -39.02 30.15
CA ARG A 169 38.22 -38.51 31.54
C ARG A 169 36.92 -37.70 31.64
N GLU A 170 36.14 -37.97 32.69
CA GLU A 170 35.07 -37.08 33.16
C GLU A 170 35.64 -35.70 33.50
N GLN A 171 35.05 -34.66 32.91
CA GLN A 171 35.00 -33.32 33.49
C GLN A 171 33.64 -32.73 33.17
N GLU A 172 32.86 -32.58 34.24
CA GLU A 172 31.62 -31.82 34.30
C GLU A 172 31.84 -30.42 33.71
N GLN A 173 31.15 -30.10 32.62
CA GLN A 173 31.07 -28.74 32.10
C GLN A 173 29.69 -28.47 31.50
N VAL A 174 29.08 -27.47 32.11
CA VAL A 174 27.72 -26.93 31.96
C VAL A 174 27.35 -26.65 30.50
N PRO A 175 26.12 -26.95 30.04
CA PRO A 175 25.72 -26.59 28.69
C PRO A 175 25.54 -25.07 28.57
N LEU A 176 26.48 -24.41 27.88
CA LEU A 176 26.26 -23.06 27.36
C LEU A 176 25.26 -23.17 26.19
N SER A 177 24.00 -22.92 26.51
CA SER A 177 22.96 -22.59 25.53
C SER A 177 23.37 -21.29 24.84
N ILE A 178 23.83 -21.38 23.59
CA ILE A 178 23.85 -20.25 22.68
C ILE A 178 22.74 -20.52 21.66
N MET A 179 21.52 -20.15 22.06
CA MET A 179 20.47 -19.79 21.11
C MET A 179 20.93 -18.56 20.33
N GLY A 180 21.53 -18.80 19.17
CA GLY A 180 21.78 -17.78 18.16
C GLY A 180 20.86 -18.01 16.96
N VAL A 181 19.55 -18.12 17.19
CA VAL A 181 18.58 -18.03 16.10
C VAL A 181 18.39 -16.54 15.83
N VAL A 182 19.01 -16.04 14.77
CA VAL A 182 18.55 -14.78 14.17
C VAL A 182 17.25 -15.12 13.44
N VAL A 183 16.16 -15.17 14.21
CA VAL A 183 14.82 -15.06 13.68
C VAL A 183 14.69 -13.61 13.24
N LEU A 184 14.83 -13.34 11.95
CA LEU A 184 14.13 -12.18 11.40
C LEU A 184 12.63 -12.50 11.52
N PRO A 185 11.83 -11.66 12.19
CA PRO A 185 10.42 -11.94 12.38
C PRO A 185 9.71 -11.71 11.04
N ALA A 186 9.53 -12.77 10.26
CA ALA A 186 8.43 -12.80 9.31
C ALA A 186 7.16 -13.08 10.13
N PHE A 187 6.49 -12.02 10.53
CA PHE A 187 5.16 -12.09 11.13
C PHE A 187 4.25 -12.90 10.21
N SER A 188 3.85 -14.06 10.72
CA SER A 188 2.73 -14.83 10.22
C SER A 188 1.46 -14.10 10.61
N SER A 189 0.61 -13.79 9.63
CA SER A 189 -0.82 -13.69 9.87
C SER A 189 -1.46 -14.72 8.95
N GLN A 190 -1.66 -15.92 9.50
CA GLN A 190 -2.68 -16.83 9.00
C GLN A 190 -4.04 -16.17 9.25
N VAL A 191 -4.82 -15.98 8.19
CA VAL A 191 -6.28 -15.90 8.31
C VAL A 191 -6.81 -17.12 7.59
N VAL A 192 -7.52 -17.92 8.38
CA VAL A 192 -8.28 -19.10 7.98
C VAL A 192 -9.37 -18.68 7.00
N GLU A 193 -9.40 -19.30 5.82
CA GLU A 193 -10.56 -19.26 4.92
C GLU A 193 -11.70 -20.08 5.54
N PRO A 194 -12.93 -19.54 5.67
CA PRO A 194 -14.12 -20.36 5.69
C PRO A 194 -14.62 -20.58 4.26
N ASP A 195 -14.75 -21.85 3.89
CA ASP A 195 -15.58 -22.30 2.75
C ASP A 195 -16.96 -21.66 2.82
N LEU A 196 -17.32 -20.85 1.82
CA LEU A 196 -18.69 -20.43 1.59
C LEU A 196 -19.06 -20.72 0.13
N ASN A 197 -19.71 -21.87 0.02
CA ASN A 197 -20.50 -22.38 -1.08
C ASN A 197 -21.49 -21.30 -1.58
N CYS A 198 -21.40 -20.90 -2.85
CA CYS A 198 -22.40 -20.04 -3.48
C CYS A 198 -23.47 -20.89 -4.17
N HIS A 199 -24.71 -20.79 -3.68
CA HIS A 199 -25.93 -20.96 -4.46
C HIS A 199 -26.45 -19.58 -4.88
#